data_AF-A0A950QT34-F1
#
_entry.id   AF-A0A950QT34-F1
#
_cell.length_a   1.000
_cell.length_b   1.000
_cell.length_c   1.000
_cell.angle_alpha   90.00
_cell.angle_beta   90.00
_cell.angle_gamma   90.00
#
_symmetry.space_group_name_H-M   'P 1'
#
loop_
_entity.id
_entity.type
_entity.pdbx_description
1 polymer ?
#
loop_
_entity_poly.entity_id
_entity_poly.type
_entity_poly.pdbx_seq_one_letter_code
_entity_poly.pdbx_strand_id
1 'polypeptide(L)'
;RPSPITQVADLYEHAEPVKSGLEKMALSQAPEMEPESEVEAPPIEVGARADSGAKRKTVMPRTFGTFQLPPSSMLKRPDEQKAVNEAELKAHAQVLVEKCAEFDVHGSITHVNPGPVVTTFEMKPDAGIKYSRITGLSDDLCLAMKAESILIERMPGKSTVGIQVPNSERETIFLREVVESQGFQDARSRLTLALGKDINGRIMTADLSTMPHLLIAGSTGAGKSVAINAMIMSLLFKATPDQVRLILVDPKRVELGNYDGVPHLYTPIITEPKLAAVALRNAVREMERRLKLLAEKSVRNIDQYNKLFSEDTPSLFEQEGETEHKPLPYMVIIIDELADLMMLDGKNVEESITRLAQMARAVGIHLVLATQRPSVDVITGLIKANVPTRMSFRVATKVDSRTILDANGAESLLGRGDMLFLAPGSARVQRLHAPFVTENEIAQVVEFWRSQGEAEYEKKFLEAPKEESGGEGGSDLGNEEHDELFEDAVRLVLEFGKASTSLLQRRLRIGYGRAAHLIDLMEHDGIVGAADGPKPREVLKRPDWIDEVEQALR
;
A
#
# COMPACT_ATOMS: atom_id res chain seq x y z
N ARG A 1 -8.52 55.98 -100.21
CA ARG A 1 -9.72 56.65 -100.77
C ARG A 1 -10.22 57.64 -99.72
N PRO A 2 -10.73 58.83 -100.10
CA PRO A 2 -10.91 59.95 -99.19
C PRO A 2 -12.20 59.89 -98.36
N SER A 3 -12.21 60.65 -97.26
CA SER A 3 -13.33 60.96 -96.35
C SER A 3 -14.46 61.77 -97.06
N PRO A 4 -15.67 61.98 -96.49
CA PRO A 4 -15.84 62.76 -95.24
C PRO A 4 -17.04 62.44 -94.31
N ILE A 5 -16.84 62.82 -93.03
CA ILE A 5 -17.70 63.65 -92.15
C ILE A 5 -19.23 63.55 -92.27
N THR A 6 -19.89 63.34 -91.12
CA THR A 6 -21.23 63.90 -90.85
C THR A 6 -21.28 64.37 -89.39
N GLN A 7 -21.45 65.69 -89.19
CA GLN A 7 -21.88 66.33 -87.93
C GLN A 7 -23.41 66.10 -87.80
N VAL A 8 -24.16 66.28 -86.71
CA VAL A 8 -24.13 67.12 -85.49
C VAL A 8 -25.01 66.36 -84.44
N ALA A 9 -25.18 66.69 -83.15
CA ALA A 9 -24.80 67.86 -82.35
C ALA A 9 -24.56 67.48 -80.86
N ASP A 10 -24.34 68.51 -80.05
CA ASP A 10 -24.13 68.54 -78.61
C ASP A 10 -25.32 68.08 -77.74
N LEU A 11 -25.00 67.35 -76.67
CA LEU A 11 -25.60 67.56 -75.35
C LEU A 11 -24.47 67.56 -74.32
N TYR A 12 -24.16 68.73 -73.79
CA TYR A 12 -23.21 68.90 -72.70
C TYR A 12 -23.85 68.52 -71.37
N GLU A 13 -23.19 67.64 -70.60
CA GLU A 13 -22.99 67.88 -69.17
C GLU A 13 -21.68 67.24 -68.71
N HIS A 14 -20.99 67.88 -67.76
CA HIS A 14 -19.56 67.65 -67.55
C HIS A 14 -19.26 66.39 -66.73
N ALA A 15 -18.42 65.51 -67.29
CA ALA A 15 -17.76 64.45 -66.53
C ALA A 15 -16.60 65.03 -65.70
N GLU A 16 -16.70 64.95 -64.37
CA GLU A 16 -15.62 65.33 -63.46
C GLU A 16 -14.49 64.28 -63.37
N PRO A 17 -13.26 64.69 -63.03
CA PRO A 17 -12.08 63.84 -63.16
C PRO A 17 -12.00 62.74 -62.08
N VAL A 18 -11.58 61.55 -62.53
CA VAL A 18 -11.28 60.40 -61.65
C VAL A 18 -10.14 60.78 -60.69
N LYS A 19 -10.42 60.80 -59.38
CA LYS A 19 -9.42 60.91 -58.31
C LYS A 19 -9.14 59.55 -57.67
N SER A 20 -7.89 59.35 -57.30
CA SER A 20 -7.31 58.07 -56.86
C SER A 20 -7.60 57.72 -55.40
N GLY A 21 -8.20 56.55 -55.18
CA GLY A 21 -7.69 55.50 -54.27
C GLY A 21 -7.56 55.70 -52.75
N LEU A 22 -7.51 56.91 -52.19
CA LEU A 22 -7.06 57.11 -50.79
C LEU A 22 -7.88 58.09 -49.92
N GLU A 23 -8.93 58.73 -50.43
CA GLU A 23 -9.73 59.72 -49.68
C GLU A 23 -11.22 59.33 -49.50
N LYS A 24 -11.53 58.02 -49.44
CA LYS A 24 -12.88 57.49 -49.11
C LYS A 24 -12.90 56.56 -47.89
N MET A 25 -12.09 56.85 -46.87
CA MET A 25 -12.04 56.12 -45.60
C MET A 25 -12.38 56.97 -44.36
N ALA A 26 -13.13 58.07 -44.55
CA ALA A 26 -13.78 58.81 -43.48
C ALA A 26 -15.24 59.05 -43.87
N LEU A 27 -16.17 58.84 -42.92
CA LEU A 27 -17.63 58.96 -43.10
C LEU A 27 -18.28 57.86 -43.97
N SER A 28 -18.19 56.61 -43.51
CA SER A 28 -19.32 55.68 -43.62
C SER A 28 -19.74 55.26 -42.21
N GLN A 29 -21.04 55.08 -42.00
CA GLN A 29 -21.62 54.86 -40.68
C GLN A 29 -20.98 53.65 -40.00
N ALA A 30 -20.68 53.79 -38.70
CA ALA A 30 -20.37 52.62 -37.88
C ALA A 30 -21.57 51.67 -37.95
N PRO A 31 -21.38 50.36 -38.20
CA PRO A 31 -22.44 49.42 -37.90
C PRO A 31 -22.75 49.56 -36.41
N GLU A 32 -24.03 49.73 -36.06
CA GLU A 32 -24.46 49.48 -34.70
C GLU A 32 -24.08 48.03 -34.41
N MET A 33 -23.13 47.85 -33.50
CA MET A 33 -22.91 46.55 -32.91
C MET A 33 -24.19 46.26 -32.13
N GLU A 34 -25.02 45.36 -32.67
CA GLU A 34 -25.95 44.61 -31.84
C GLU A 34 -25.16 44.15 -30.61
N PRO A 35 -25.68 44.33 -29.38
CA PRO A 35 -24.93 43.92 -28.20
C PRO A 35 -24.57 42.46 -28.38
N GLU A 36 -23.26 42.15 -28.30
CA GLU A 36 -22.79 40.77 -28.30
C GLU A 36 -23.65 40.04 -27.29
N SER A 37 -24.46 39.08 -27.77
CA SER A 37 -25.34 38.32 -26.89
C SER A 37 -24.45 37.71 -25.83
N GLU A 38 -24.60 38.13 -24.58
CA GLU A 38 -23.91 37.49 -23.45
C GLU A 38 -24.20 36.00 -23.60
N VAL A 39 -23.16 35.24 -23.96
CA VAL A 39 -23.28 33.80 -24.09
C VAL A 39 -23.43 33.31 -22.66
N GLU A 40 -24.70 33.21 -22.21
CA GLU A 40 -25.03 32.74 -20.86
C GLU A 40 -24.20 31.50 -20.60
N ALA A 41 -23.28 31.61 -19.64
CA ALA A 41 -22.43 30.50 -19.28
C ALA A 41 -23.35 29.33 -18.92
N PRO A 42 -23.13 28.12 -19.49
CA PRO A 42 -24.06 27.02 -19.32
C PRO A 42 -24.30 26.78 -17.82
N PRO A 43 -25.57 26.63 -17.38
CA PRO A 43 -25.91 26.67 -15.98
C PRO A 43 -25.15 25.60 -15.19
N ILE A 44 -24.49 26.00 -14.11
CA ILE A 44 -23.68 25.10 -13.29
C ILE A 44 -24.60 24.06 -12.63
N GLU A 45 -24.51 22.81 -13.07
CA GLU A 45 -25.25 21.70 -12.48
C GLU A 45 -24.58 21.26 -11.17
N VAL A 46 -25.36 21.13 -10.08
CA VAL A 46 -24.88 20.58 -8.81
C VAL A 46 -25.41 19.15 -8.67
N GLY A 47 -24.50 18.19 -8.63
CA GLY A 47 -24.83 16.77 -8.52
C GLY A 47 -25.32 16.37 -7.12
N ALA A 48 -26.21 15.39 -7.05
CA ALA A 48 -26.59 14.77 -5.78
C ALA A 48 -25.50 13.79 -5.31
N ARG A 49 -25.25 13.76 -3.99
CA ARG A 49 -24.34 12.78 -3.36
C ARG A 49 -24.83 11.35 -3.54
N ALA A 50 -23.92 10.42 -3.79
CA ALA A 50 -24.27 9.03 -4.05
C ALA A 50 -24.79 8.28 -2.80
N ASP A 51 -24.50 8.77 -1.59
CA ASP A 51 -24.95 8.21 -0.31
C ASP A 51 -26.20 8.88 0.28
N SER A 52 -26.82 9.83 -0.42
CA SER A 52 -28.01 10.57 0.02
C SER A 52 -29.29 9.74 0.17
N GLY A 53 -29.39 8.62 -0.54
CA GLY A 53 -30.55 7.71 -0.52
C GLY A 53 -30.33 6.38 0.23
N ALA A 54 -29.20 6.21 0.91
CA ALA A 54 -28.79 4.91 1.45
C ALA A 54 -29.60 4.48 2.68
N LYS A 55 -30.45 3.44 2.53
CA LYS A 55 -31.20 2.85 3.65
C LYS A 55 -30.29 2.02 4.55
N ARG A 56 -29.81 2.63 5.63
CA ARG A 56 -28.98 2.00 6.69
C ARG A 56 -29.77 0.86 7.38
N LYS A 57 -29.22 -0.36 7.42
CA LYS A 57 -29.80 -1.52 8.12
C LYS A 57 -28.76 -2.16 9.01
N THR A 58 -29.08 -2.34 10.29
CA THR A 58 -28.19 -3.04 11.23
C THR A 58 -28.07 -4.51 10.86
N VAL A 59 -26.84 -4.96 10.71
CA VAL A 59 -26.45 -6.36 10.47
C VAL A 59 -26.55 -7.12 11.78
N MET A 60 -27.43 -8.12 11.80
CA MET A 60 -27.58 -9.08 12.89
C MET A 60 -26.43 -10.11 12.89
N PRO A 61 -26.10 -10.73 14.03
CA PRO A 61 -25.10 -11.80 14.09
C PRO A 61 -25.45 -12.94 13.12
N ARG A 62 -24.44 -13.52 12.49
CA ARG A 62 -24.59 -14.74 11.66
C ARG A 62 -23.76 -15.85 12.28
N THR A 63 -24.41 -16.98 12.57
CA THR A 63 -23.76 -18.18 13.13
C THR A 63 -23.14 -19.03 12.04
N PHE A 64 -21.91 -19.50 12.28
CA PHE A 64 -21.15 -20.42 11.43
C PHE A 64 -20.51 -21.49 12.33
N GLY A 65 -21.12 -22.68 12.38
CA GLY A 65 -20.70 -23.73 13.32
C GLY A 65 -20.87 -23.27 14.77
N THR A 66 -19.80 -23.32 15.56
CA THR A 66 -19.74 -22.86 16.95
C THR A 66 -19.60 -21.33 17.08
N PHE A 67 -19.15 -20.63 16.05
CA PHE A 67 -18.85 -19.20 16.09
C PHE A 67 -20.02 -18.34 15.59
N GLN A 68 -20.12 -17.11 16.09
CA GLN A 68 -21.01 -16.06 15.62
C GLN A 68 -20.19 -14.85 15.17
N LEU A 69 -20.51 -14.30 13.99
CA LEU A 69 -19.91 -13.04 13.53
C LEU A 69 -20.45 -11.86 14.36
N PRO A 70 -19.63 -10.83 14.65
CA PRO A 70 -20.05 -9.69 15.45
C PRO A 70 -21.18 -8.90 14.77
N PRO A 71 -22.20 -8.42 15.51
CA PRO A 71 -23.21 -7.54 14.97
C PRO A 71 -22.66 -6.13 14.72
N SER A 72 -23.11 -5.48 13.65
CA SER A 72 -22.71 -4.08 13.34
C SER A 72 -23.12 -3.06 14.42
N SER A 73 -23.96 -3.44 15.39
CA SER A 73 -24.33 -2.62 16.54
C SER A 73 -23.16 -2.32 17.49
N MET A 74 -22.08 -3.12 17.46
CA MET A 74 -20.83 -2.84 18.19
C MET A 74 -20.04 -1.67 17.62
N LEU A 75 -20.31 -1.28 16.36
CA LEU A 75 -19.66 -0.14 15.72
C LEU A 75 -20.49 1.14 15.91
N LYS A 76 -19.79 2.28 15.99
CA LYS A 76 -20.42 3.59 16.07
C LYS A 76 -21.20 3.88 14.79
N ARG A 77 -22.44 4.33 14.96
CA ARG A 77 -23.28 4.81 13.86
C ARG A 77 -22.82 6.20 13.43
N PRO A 78 -22.70 6.50 12.13
CA PRO A 78 -22.49 7.87 11.66
C PRO A 78 -23.64 8.77 12.09
N ASP A 79 -23.33 10.05 12.25
CA ASP A 79 -24.30 11.12 12.45
C ASP A 79 -25.19 11.31 11.18
N GLU A 80 -26.10 12.28 11.22
CA GLU A 80 -26.91 12.64 10.06
C GLU A 80 -26.09 13.43 9.04
N GLN A 81 -26.29 13.16 7.75
CA GLN A 81 -25.63 13.89 6.68
C GLN A 81 -26.10 15.34 6.65
N LYS A 82 -25.18 16.28 6.50
CA LYS A 82 -25.54 17.70 6.34
C LYS A 82 -26.10 17.95 4.93
N ALA A 83 -27.08 18.84 4.85
CA ALA A 83 -27.63 19.28 3.56
C ALA A 83 -26.57 20.04 2.74
N VAL A 84 -26.54 19.79 1.43
CA VAL A 84 -25.63 20.49 0.52
C VAL A 84 -26.14 21.90 0.23
N ASN A 85 -25.29 22.91 0.43
CA ASN A 85 -25.60 24.30 0.11
C ASN A 85 -25.25 24.63 -1.36
N GLU A 86 -26.20 24.44 -2.28
CA GLU A 86 -25.96 24.68 -3.72
C GLU A 86 -25.51 26.11 -4.04
N ALA A 87 -26.00 27.12 -3.32
CA ALA A 87 -25.67 28.52 -3.58
C ALA A 87 -24.19 28.82 -3.28
N GLU A 88 -23.69 28.29 -2.16
CA GLU A 88 -22.28 28.38 -1.77
C GLU A 88 -21.38 27.61 -2.75
N LEU A 89 -21.80 26.43 -3.19
CA LEU A 89 -21.06 25.66 -4.20
C LEU A 89 -20.98 26.39 -5.56
N LYS A 90 -22.05 27.05 -6.00
CA LYS A 90 -22.04 27.88 -7.21
C LYS A 90 -21.14 29.11 -7.06
N ALA A 91 -21.14 29.75 -5.89
CA ALA A 91 -20.21 30.84 -5.59
C ALA A 91 -18.73 30.38 -5.60
N HIS A 92 -18.42 29.23 -5.00
CA HIS A 92 -17.08 28.63 -5.06
C HIS A 92 -16.65 28.26 -6.48
N ALA A 93 -17.56 27.76 -7.31
CA ALA A 93 -17.30 27.49 -8.73
C ALA A 93 -16.93 28.76 -9.51
N GLN A 94 -17.66 29.86 -9.27
CA GLN A 94 -17.40 31.16 -9.88
C GLN A 94 -16.03 31.72 -9.50
N VAL A 95 -15.70 31.74 -8.20
CA VAL A 95 -14.38 32.16 -7.70
C VAL A 95 -13.26 31.34 -8.34
N LEU A 96 -13.47 30.05 -8.54
CA LEU A 96 -12.47 29.17 -9.15
C LEU A 96 -12.24 29.50 -10.64
N VAL A 97 -13.30 29.83 -11.41
CA VAL A 97 -13.16 30.30 -12.81
C VAL A 97 -12.39 31.62 -12.88
N GLU A 98 -12.80 32.61 -12.08
CA GLU A 98 -12.14 33.93 -12.02
C GLU A 98 -10.66 33.79 -11.67
N LYS A 99 -10.32 32.90 -10.73
CA LYS A 99 -8.95 32.66 -10.30
C LYS A 99 -8.13 31.88 -11.31
N CYS A 100 -8.70 30.96 -12.08
CA CYS A 100 -8.00 30.37 -13.22
C CYS A 100 -7.74 31.42 -14.33
N ALA A 101 -8.68 32.33 -14.58
CA ALA A 101 -8.54 33.39 -15.58
C ALA A 101 -7.43 34.41 -15.24
N GLU A 102 -7.18 34.70 -13.95
CA GLU A 102 -6.05 35.54 -13.50
C GLU A 102 -4.68 34.99 -13.94
N PHE A 103 -4.54 33.68 -14.14
CA PHE A 103 -3.34 33.02 -14.66
C PHE A 103 -3.44 32.67 -16.16
N ASP A 104 -4.40 33.26 -16.88
CA ASP A 104 -4.70 33.03 -18.29
C ASP A 104 -5.01 31.54 -18.60
N VAL A 105 -5.73 30.89 -17.66
CA VAL A 105 -6.31 29.56 -17.80
C VAL A 105 -7.83 29.69 -17.90
N HIS A 106 -8.30 29.97 -19.11
CA HIS A 106 -9.74 30.19 -19.37
C HIS A 106 -10.52 28.88 -19.53
N GLY A 107 -11.80 28.92 -19.19
CA GLY A 107 -12.73 27.80 -19.24
C GLY A 107 -13.96 28.03 -18.35
N SER A 108 -14.79 27.01 -18.21
CA SER A 108 -16.05 27.06 -17.43
C SER A 108 -16.20 25.85 -16.52
N ILE A 109 -16.79 26.02 -15.33
CA ILE A 109 -17.27 24.88 -14.53
C ILE A 109 -18.60 24.42 -15.10
N THR A 110 -18.67 23.14 -15.45
CA THR A 110 -19.88 22.53 -16.03
C THR A 110 -20.72 21.81 -14.97
N HIS A 111 -20.07 21.14 -14.03
CA HIS A 111 -20.71 20.37 -12.97
C HIS A 111 -19.96 20.56 -11.65
N VAL A 112 -20.68 20.52 -10.53
CA VAL A 112 -20.11 20.44 -9.18
C VAL A 112 -20.61 19.17 -8.51
N ASN A 113 -19.70 18.26 -8.19
CA ASN A 113 -20.00 16.99 -7.53
C ASN A 113 -19.61 17.09 -6.04
N PRO A 114 -20.54 17.39 -5.13
CA PRO A 114 -20.28 17.40 -3.69
C PRO A 114 -19.97 15.99 -3.18
N GLY A 115 -18.96 15.88 -2.33
CA GLY A 115 -18.55 14.65 -1.66
C GLY A 115 -18.51 14.79 -0.13
N PRO A 116 -18.15 13.72 0.60
CA PRO A 116 -18.09 13.75 2.07
C PRO A 116 -16.90 14.55 2.63
N VAL A 117 -15.77 14.58 1.92
CA VAL A 117 -14.51 15.21 2.37
C VAL A 117 -14.02 16.29 1.41
N VAL A 118 -14.27 16.11 0.11
CA VAL A 118 -13.91 17.04 -0.97
C VAL A 118 -15.11 17.23 -1.89
N THR A 119 -15.16 18.39 -2.56
CA THR A 119 -16.09 18.67 -3.65
C THR A 119 -15.31 18.77 -4.96
N THR A 120 -15.80 18.13 -6.01
CA THR A 120 -15.14 18.10 -7.32
C THR A 120 -15.82 19.06 -8.29
N PHE A 121 -15.08 20.10 -8.70
CA PHE A 121 -15.51 21.07 -9.71
C PHE A 121 -15.03 20.59 -11.08
N GLU A 122 -15.93 20.27 -12.00
CA GLU A 122 -15.60 19.82 -13.35
C GLU A 122 -15.41 21.00 -14.31
N MET A 123 -14.16 21.42 -14.46
CA MET A 123 -13.74 22.45 -15.40
C MET A 123 -13.65 21.90 -16.81
N LYS A 124 -14.32 22.55 -17.76
CA LYS A 124 -14.07 22.43 -19.20
C LYS A 124 -13.13 23.57 -19.60
N PRO A 125 -11.84 23.29 -19.88
CA PRO A 125 -10.90 24.32 -20.32
C PRO A 125 -11.15 24.71 -21.78
N ASP A 126 -10.77 25.94 -22.13
CA ASP A 126 -10.92 26.45 -23.49
C ASP A 126 -9.90 25.84 -24.47
N ALA A 127 -10.19 25.98 -25.77
CA ALA A 127 -9.37 25.41 -26.83
C ALA A 127 -7.93 25.96 -26.78
N GLY A 128 -6.95 25.05 -26.75
CA GLY A 128 -5.52 25.39 -26.68
C GLY A 128 -4.93 25.40 -25.26
N ILE A 129 -5.75 25.44 -24.21
CA ILE A 129 -5.27 25.35 -22.82
C ILE A 129 -4.72 23.94 -22.55
N LYS A 130 -3.42 23.85 -22.23
CA LYS A 130 -2.75 22.58 -21.94
C LYS A 130 -3.08 22.12 -20.52
N TYR A 131 -3.38 20.83 -20.36
CA TYR A 131 -3.58 20.19 -19.04
C TYR A 131 -2.49 20.51 -18.02
N SER A 132 -1.22 20.53 -18.46
CA SER A 132 -0.06 20.85 -17.61
C SER A 132 -0.12 22.25 -16.99
N ARG A 133 -0.78 23.22 -17.65
CA ARG A 133 -0.96 24.58 -17.16
C ARG A 133 -1.97 24.59 -16.00
N ILE A 134 -3.10 23.90 -16.18
CA ILE A 134 -4.15 23.74 -15.15
C ILE A 134 -3.57 23.05 -13.91
N THR A 135 -2.85 21.93 -14.08
CA THR A 135 -2.20 21.24 -12.94
C THR A 135 -1.08 22.05 -12.30
N GLY A 136 -0.50 23.03 -13.01
CA GLY A 136 0.51 23.94 -12.48
C GLY A 136 -0.05 24.92 -11.47
N LEU A 137 -1.33 25.30 -11.60
CA LEU A 137 -2.02 26.23 -10.69
C LEU A 137 -2.42 25.61 -9.34
N SER A 138 -2.05 24.36 -9.05
CA SER A 138 -2.53 23.65 -7.85
C SER A 138 -2.26 24.44 -6.57
N ASP A 139 -1.06 25.01 -6.42
CA ASP A 139 -0.64 25.72 -5.21
C ASP A 139 -1.27 27.13 -5.14
N ASP A 140 -1.37 27.83 -6.27
CA ASP A 140 -2.04 29.15 -6.38
C ASP A 140 -3.55 29.05 -6.10
N LEU A 141 -4.21 27.99 -6.58
CA LEU A 141 -5.62 27.72 -6.30
C LEU A 141 -5.84 27.35 -4.83
N CYS A 142 -4.87 26.74 -4.14
CA CYS A 142 -4.97 26.52 -2.70
C CYS A 142 -5.05 27.85 -1.94
N LEU A 143 -4.19 28.81 -2.30
CA LEU A 143 -4.20 30.15 -1.71
C LEU A 143 -5.52 30.88 -2.02
N ALA A 144 -5.99 30.83 -3.26
CA ALA A 144 -7.22 31.48 -3.69
C ALA A 144 -8.48 30.92 -3.01
N MET A 145 -8.60 29.59 -2.93
CA MET A 145 -9.74 28.89 -2.32
C MET A 145 -9.62 28.75 -0.79
N LYS A 146 -8.52 29.23 -0.18
CA LYS A 146 -8.18 29.04 1.24
C LYS A 146 -8.15 27.56 1.65
N ALA A 147 -7.74 26.70 0.72
CA ALA A 147 -7.70 25.25 0.89
C ALA A 147 -6.33 24.78 1.42
N GLU A 148 -6.34 23.71 2.23
CA GLU A 148 -5.11 23.05 2.72
C GLU A 148 -4.31 22.41 1.57
N SER A 149 -5.03 21.78 0.64
CA SER A 149 -4.48 21.22 -0.60
C SER A 149 -5.60 21.07 -1.62
N ILE A 150 -5.25 21.04 -2.91
CA ILE A 150 -6.15 20.74 -4.03
C ILE A 150 -5.55 19.60 -4.84
N LEU A 151 -6.40 18.71 -5.36
CA LEU A 151 -6.00 17.67 -6.30
C LEU A 151 -6.66 17.94 -7.66
N ILE A 152 -5.86 17.94 -8.72
CA ILE A 152 -6.32 18.18 -10.10
C ILE A 152 -6.14 16.90 -10.91
N GLU A 153 -7.24 16.30 -11.37
CA GLU A 153 -7.24 15.07 -12.19
C GLU A 153 -8.04 15.19 -13.49
N ARG A 154 -7.87 14.23 -14.41
CA ARG A 154 -8.68 14.15 -15.64
C ARG A 154 -9.93 13.32 -15.38
N MET A 155 -11.09 13.83 -15.80
CA MET A 155 -12.34 13.10 -15.67
C MET A 155 -12.43 11.97 -16.72
N PRO A 156 -12.66 10.70 -16.33
CA PRO A 156 -12.74 9.59 -17.27
C PRO A 156 -13.87 9.74 -18.28
N GLY A 157 -13.59 9.50 -19.56
CA GLY A 157 -14.59 9.58 -20.63
C GLY A 157 -15.14 10.98 -20.92
N LYS A 158 -14.61 12.02 -20.26
CA LYS A 158 -15.00 13.42 -20.44
C LYS A 158 -13.80 14.25 -20.91
N SER A 159 -14.07 15.39 -21.55
CA SER A 159 -13.07 16.42 -21.86
C SER A 159 -12.93 17.46 -20.74
N THR A 160 -13.21 17.07 -19.49
CA THR A 160 -13.18 17.92 -18.30
C THR A 160 -12.04 17.54 -17.35
N VAL A 161 -11.61 18.52 -16.56
CA VAL A 161 -10.64 18.40 -15.48
C VAL A 161 -11.38 18.53 -14.16
N GLY A 162 -11.23 17.55 -13.28
CA GLY A 162 -11.79 17.58 -11.93
C GLY A 162 -10.84 18.29 -10.99
N ILE A 163 -11.26 19.44 -10.44
CA ILE A 163 -10.53 20.18 -9.42
C ILE A 163 -11.19 19.85 -8.08
N GLN A 164 -10.51 19.08 -7.25
CA GLN A 164 -11.02 18.58 -5.98
C GLN A 164 -10.61 19.53 -4.85
N VAL A 165 -11.57 20.31 -4.34
CA VAL A 165 -11.37 21.27 -3.26
C VAL A 165 -11.88 20.65 -1.94
N PRO A 166 -11.16 20.77 -0.81
CA PRO A 166 -11.62 20.26 0.48
C PRO A 166 -12.89 20.96 0.95
N ASN A 167 -13.82 20.21 1.54
CA ASN A 167 -14.99 20.80 2.19
C ASN A 167 -14.56 21.54 3.47
N SER A 168 -15.20 22.67 3.78
CA SER A 168 -15.00 23.41 5.03
C SER A 168 -15.28 22.55 6.27
N GLU A 169 -16.26 21.65 6.17
CA GLU A 169 -16.55 20.60 7.13
C GLU A 169 -16.35 19.23 6.47
N ARG A 170 -15.37 18.46 6.96
CA ARG A 170 -15.05 17.11 6.44
C ARG A 170 -15.79 16.06 7.27
N GLU A 171 -16.56 15.19 6.62
CA GLU A 171 -17.25 14.09 7.31
C GLU A 171 -16.27 12.98 7.75
N THR A 172 -16.52 12.40 8.92
CA THR A 172 -15.87 11.14 9.33
C THR A 172 -16.62 9.96 8.70
N ILE A 173 -15.91 9.17 7.89
CA ILE A 173 -16.45 7.92 7.34
C ILE A 173 -16.34 6.84 8.42
N PHE A 174 -17.43 6.24 8.86
CA PHE A 174 -17.38 5.21 9.91
C PHE A 174 -17.32 3.81 9.31
N LEU A 175 -16.52 2.90 9.88
CA LEU A 175 -16.43 1.50 9.43
C LEU A 175 -17.80 0.82 9.32
N ARG A 176 -18.72 1.16 10.23
CA ARG A 176 -20.11 0.68 10.23
C ARG A 176 -20.83 0.93 8.91
N GLU A 177 -20.59 2.05 8.24
CA GLU A 177 -21.25 2.38 6.97
C GLU A 177 -20.88 1.38 5.87
N VAL A 178 -19.63 0.92 5.87
CA VAL A 178 -19.15 -0.08 4.92
C VAL A 178 -19.66 -1.46 5.32
N VAL A 179 -19.60 -1.81 6.60
CA VAL A 179 -20.07 -3.12 7.11
C VAL A 179 -21.58 -3.31 6.91
N GLU A 180 -22.41 -2.27 7.10
CA GLU A 180 -23.86 -2.31 6.83
C GLU A 180 -24.21 -2.21 5.33
N SER A 181 -23.23 -2.00 4.44
CA SER A 181 -23.48 -1.90 2.99
C SER A 181 -23.80 -3.25 2.35
N GLN A 182 -24.70 -3.23 1.35
CA GLN A 182 -25.05 -4.44 0.59
C GLN A 182 -23.82 -5.06 -0.12
N GLY A 183 -22.93 -4.21 -0.66
CA GLY A 183 -21.71 -4.66 -1.32
C GLY A 183 -20.77 -5.43 -0.39
N PHE A 184 -20.60 -4.97 0.86
CA PHE A 184 -19.82 -5.71 1.85
C PHE A 184 -20.55 -6.98 2.32
N GLN A 185 -21.87 -6.92 2.57
CA GLN A 185 -22.64 -8.04 3.10
C GLN A 185 -22.75 -9.22 2.11
N ASP A 186 -22.99 -8.94 0.83
CA ASP A 186 -23.19 -9.94 -0.21
C ASP A 186 -21.89 -10.46 -0.84
N ALA A 187 -20.76 -9.79 -0.58
CA ALA A 187 -19.46 -10.24 -1.06
C ALA A 187 -19.18 -11.68 -0.62
N ARG A 188 -18.87 -12.57 -1.57
CA ARG A 188 -18.64 -14.00 -1.30
C ARG A 188 -17.29 -14.27 -0.63
N SER A 189 -16.31 -13.40 -0.86
CA SER A 189 -14.96 -13.56 -0.32
C SER A 189 -14.92 -13.33 1.20
N ARG A 190 -14.25 -14.24 1.89
CA ARG A 190 -13.90 -14.11 3.31
C ARG A 190 -12.83 -13.03 3.55
N LEU A 191 -12.14 -12.61 2.50
CA LEU A 191 -11.10 -11.57 2.52
C LEU A 191 -11.59 -10.22 1.96
N THR A 192 -12.88 -9.92 2.16
CA THR A 192 -13.47 -8.64 1.77
C THR A 192 -13.02 -7.54 2.75
N LEU A 193 -12.38 -6.49 2.25
CA LEU A 193 -11.87 -5.36 3.01
C LEU A 193 -12.71 -4.10 2.78
N ALA A 194 -13.03 -3.37 3.86
CA ALA A 194 -13.65 -2.06 3.78
C ALA A 194 -12.61 -1.00 3.37
N LEU A 195 -12.78 -0.37 2.19
CA LEU A 195 -11.94 0.74 1.75
C LEU A 195 -12.53 2.12 2.08
N GLY A 196 -13.79 2.19 2.52
CA GLY A 196 -14.44 3.44 2.93
C GLY A 196 -15.33 4.02 1.84
N LYS A 197 -15.13 5.29 1.46
CA LYS A 197 -15.93 5.96 0.41
C LYS A 197 -15.08 6.55 -0.71
N ASP A 198 -15.62 6.60 -1.93
CA ASP A 198 -15.07 7.41 -3.03
C ASP A 198 -15.31 8.92 -2.80
N ILE A 199 -14.79 9.76 -3.70
CA ILE A 199 -15.00 11.22 -3.69
C ILE A 199 -16.47 11.66 -3.83
N ASN A 200 -17.39 10.79 -4.24
CA ASN A 200 -18.82 11.07 -4.41
C ASN A 200 -19.67 10.47 -3.28
N GLY A 201 -19.04 9.82 -2.29
CA GLY A 201 -19.70 9.14 -1.17
C GLY A 201 -20.09 7.68 -1.43
N ARG A 202 -19.75 7.08 -2.58
CA ARG A 202 -20.04 5.65 -2.84
C ARG A 202 -19.21 4.78 -1.91
N ILE A 203 -19.83 3.79 -1.27
CA ILE A 203 -19.11 2.80 -0.46
C ILE A 203 -18.19 1.97 -1.36
N MET A 204 -16.93 1.83 -0.94
CA MET A 204 -15.89 1.08 -1.65
C MET A 204 -15.39 -0.08 -0.80
N THR A 205 -15.33 -1.26 -1.43
CA THR A 205 -14.81 -2.50 -0.85
C THR A 205 -13.84 -3.16 -1.82
N ALA A 206 -12.85 -3.87 -1.27
CA ALA A 206 -11.88 -4.67 -2.02
C ALA A 206 -11.93 -6.14 -1.60
N ASP A 207 -11.34 -7.01 -2.39
CA ASP A 207 -11.21 -8.44 -2.09
C ASP A 207 -9.73 -8.84 -2.23
N LEU A 208 -9.09 -9.15 -1.10
CA LEU A 208 -7.67 -9.50 -1.04
C LEU A 208 -7.35 -10.80 -1.81
N SER A 209 -8.33 -11.67 -2.08
CA SER A 209 -8.12 -12.85 -2.94
C SER A 209 -7.91 -12.47 -4.43
N THR A 210 -8.50 -11.35 -4.85
CA THR A 210 -8.33 -10.76 -6.19
C THR A 210 -7.15 -9.79 -6.25
N MET A 211 -6.83 -9.17 -5.12
CA MET A 211 -5.73 -8.25 -4.88
C MET A 211 -4.69 -8.95 -3.99
N PRO A 212 -4.00 -10.00 -4.47
CA PRO A 212 -3.39 -11.04 -3.62
C PRO A 212 -2.44 -10.49 -2.56
N HIS A 213 -1.75 -9.39 -2.88
CA HIS A 213 -0.89 -8.65 -1.97
C HIS A 213 -1.18 -7.15 -2.11
N LEU A 214 -1.08 -6.42 -1.00
CA LEU A 214 -1.32 -4.99 -0.89
C LEU A 214 -0.12 -4.29 -0.25
N LEU A 215 0.37 -3.23 -0.89
CA LEU A 215 1.36 -2.32 -0.33
C LEU A 215 0.67 -1.03 0.15
N ILE A 216 0.87 -0.67 1.42
CA ILE A 216 0.33 0.53 2.06
C ILE A 216 1.49 1.43 2.49
N ALA A 217 1.40 2.73 2.23
CA ALA A 217 2.37 3.67 2.78
C ALA A 217 1.74 5.03 3.12
N GLY A 218 2.39 5.78 4.01
CA GLY A 218 1.97 7.11 4.39
C GLY A 218 2.71 7.61 5.64
N SER A 219 2.85 8.93 5.76
CA SER A 219 3.50 9.55 6.91
C SER A 219 2.71 9.33 8.21
N THR A 220 3.38 9.45 9.36
CA THR A 220 2.76 9.37 10.68
C THR A 220 1.55 10.32 10.79
N GLY A 221 0.43 9.84 11.33
CA GLY A 221 -0.82 10.62 11.43
C GLY A 221 -1.63 10.77 10.13
N ALA A 222 -1.16 10.27 8.98
CA ALA A 222 -1.89 10.36 7.71
C ALA A 222 -3.16 9.48 7.64
N GLY A 223 -3.29 8.47 8.52
CA GLY A 223 -4.41 7.53 8.57
C GLY A 223 -4.05 6.07 8.28
N LYS A 224 -2.78 5.76 7.99
CA LYS A 224 -2.25 4.42 7.68
C LYS A 224 -2.75 3.35 8.67
N SER A 225 -2.47 3.52 9.96
CA SER A 225 -2.74 2.53 11.00
C SER A 225 -4.25 2.36 11.26
N VAL A 226 -5.02 3.46 11.19
CA VAL A 226 -6.49 3.43 11.25
C VAL A 226 -7.08 2.58 10.12
N ALA A 227 -6.55 2.70 8.91
CA ALA A 227 -7.00 1.91 7.77
C ALA A 227 -6.59 0.43 7.90
N ILE A 228 -5.40 0.12 8.42
CA ILE A 228 -5.01 -1.27 8.74
C ILE A 228 -5.95 -1.86 9.78
N ASN A 229 -6.30 -1.11 10.83
CA ASN A 229 -7.30 -1.51 11.82
C ASN A 229 -8.67 -1.77 11.18
N ALA A 230 -9.13 -0.90 10.28
CA ALA A 230 -10.36 -1.14 9.53
C ALA A 230 -10.30 -2.40 8.64
N MET A 231 -9.15 -2.73 8.05
CA MET A 231 -8.95 -3.97 7.28
C MET A 231 -9.01 -5.21 8.17
N ILE A 232 -8.34 -5.21 9.33
CA ILE A 232 -8.40 -6.32 10.29
C ILE A 232 -9.84 -6.51 10.77
N MET A 233 -10.49 -5.44 11.20
CA MET A 233 -11.89 -5.47 11.63
C MET A 233 -12.81 -5.96 10.50
N SER A 234 -12.56 -5.60 9.23
CA SER A 234 -13.32 -6.15 8.09
C SER A 234 -13.27 -7.67 8.03
N LEU A 235 -12.10 -8.28 8.27
CA LEU A 235 -11.95 -9.74 8.32
C LEU A 235 -12.71 -10.33 9.52
N LEU A 236 -12.61 -9.70 10.70
CA LEU A 236 -13.33 -10.12 11.92
C LEU A 236 -14.85 -10.00 11.80
N PHE A 237 -15.37 -9.13 10.91
CA PHE A 237 -16.81 -9.04 10.57
C PHE A 237 -17.24 -9.99 9.44
N LYS A 238 -16.32 -10.76 8.83
CA LYS A 238 -16.57 -11.54 7.60
C LYS A 238 -16.24 -13.03 7.69
N ALA A 239 -15.31 -13.42 8.57
CA ALA A 239 -14.74 -14.76 8.63
C ALA A 239 -14.62 -15.31 10.06
N THR A 240 -14.73 -16.63 10.20
CA THR A 240 -14.35 -17.36 11.44
C THR A 240 -12.86 -17.71 11.45
N PRO A 241 -12.28 -18.10 12.60
CA PRO A 241 -10.88 -18.56 12.68
C PRO A 241 -10.54 -19.74 11.76
N ASP A 242 -11.51 -20.62 11.48
CA ASP A 242 -11.38 -21.77 10.56
C ASP A 242 -11.29 -21.35 9.09
N GLN A 243 -11.71 -20.12 8.78
CA GLN A 243 -11.77 -19.57 7.42
C GLN A 243 -10.61 -18.62 7.16
N VAL A 244 -10.21 -17.82 8.15
CA VAL A 244 -9.13 -16.84 8.04
C VAL A 244 -8.29 -16.85 9.32
N ARG A 245 -7.00 -17.10 9.16
CA ARG A 245 -5.97 -16.96 10.20
C ARG A 245 -5.09 -15.74 9.92
N LEU A 246 -4.66 -15.05 10.97
CA LEU A 246 -3.92 -13.79 10.93
C LEU A 246 -2.52 -13.95 11.51
N ILE A 247 -1.53 -13.35 10.87
CA ILE A 247 -0.19 -13.15 11.42
C ILE A 247 0.05 -11.64 11.45
N LEU A 248 0.19 -11.08 12.66
CA LEU A 248 0.36 -9.65 12.87
C LEU A 248 1.80 -9.35 13.28
N VAL A 249 2.46 -8.46 12.56
CA VAL A 249 3.82 -7.98 12.86
C VAL A 249 3.76 -6.50 13.21
N ASP A 250 4.04 -6.19 14.47
CA ASP A 250 4.08 -4.84 15.03
C ASP A 250 5.40 -4.67 15.82
N PRO A 251 6.50 -4.26 15.16
CA PRO A 251 7.80 -4.10 15.81
C PRO A 251 7.82 -2.93 16.81
N LYS A 252 6.81 -2.06 16.80
CA LYS A 252 6.73 -0.86 17.65
C LYS A 252 5.84 -1.07 18.88
N ARG A 253 4.97 -2.09 18.88
CA ARG A 253 3.99 -2.41 19.93
C ARG A 253 2.97 -1.29 20.17
N VAL A 254 2.61 -0.54 19.12
CA VAL A 254 1.71 0.63 19.22
C VAL A 254 0.36 0.38 18.59
N GLU A 255 0.29 -0.37 17.49
CA GLU A 255 -0.83 -0.31 16.56
C GLU A 255 -1.69 -1.58 16.58
N LEU A 256 -1.05 -2.75 16.68
CA LEU A 256 -1.74 -4.05 16.55
C LEU A 256 -1.91 -4.80 17.87
N GLY A 257 -1.30 -4.32 18.96
CA GLY A 257 -1.41 -4.92 20.30
C GLY A 257 -2.86 -5.13 20.79
N ASN A 258 -3.79 -4.31 20.30
CA ASN A 258 -5.21 -4.37 20.64
C ASN A 258 -5.91 -5.66 20.19
N TYR A 259 -5.33 -6.46 19.28
CA TYR A 259 -5.91 -7.73 18.80
C TYR A 259 -5.39 -8.97 19.55
N ASP A 260 -4.65 -8.80 20.65
CA ASP A 260 -4.09 -9.93 21.39
C ASP A 260 -5.17 -10.91 21.89
N GLY A 261 -4.90 -12.20 21.72
CA GLY A 261 -5.81 -13.29 22.09
C GLY A 261 -7.02 -13.51 21.17
N VAL A 262 -7.19 -12.75 20.08
CA VAL A 262 -8.25 -13.04 19.09
C VAL A 262 -8.05 -14.43 18.47
N PRO A 263 -9.06 -15.32 18.43
CA PRO A 263 -8.91 -16.70 17.95
C PRO A 263 -8.39 -16.87 16.52
N HIS A 264 -8.55 -15.86 15.67
CA HIS A 264 -7.99 -15.81 14.31
C HIS A 264 -6.47 -15.75 14.29
N LEU A 265 -5.79 -15.33 15.37
CA LEU A 265 -4.33 -15.28 15.40
C LEU A 265 -3.72 -16.67 15.20
N TYR A 266 -2.74 -16.77 14.32
CA TYR A 266 -1.97 -17.98 14.03
C TYR A 266 -0.69 -18.08 14.88
N THR A 267 -0.15 -16.92 15.25
CA THR A 267 0.96 -16.74 16.17
C THR A 267 0.61 -15.63 17.16
N PRO A 268 1.31 -15.50 18.30
CA PRO A 268 1.32 -14.25 19.04
C PRO A 268 1.72 -13.08 18.13
N ILE A 269 1.34 -11.85 18.50
CA ILE A 269 1.73 -10.65 17.75
C ILE A 269 3.25 -10.54 17.76
N ILE A 270 3.85 -10.50 16.57
CA ILE A 270 5.30 -10.57 16.39
C ILE A 270 5.89 -9.17 16.55
N THR A 271 6.59 -8.95 17.66
CA THR A 271 7.21 -7.64 17.97
C THR A 271 8.70 -7.58 17.66
N GLU A 272 9.33 -8.70 17.31
CA GLU A 272 10.76 -8.78 17.04
C GLU A 272 11.01 -8.94 15.53
N PRO A 273 11.79 -8.03 14.88
CA PRO A 273 12.05 -8.12 13.45
C PRO A 273 12.68 -9.46 13.01
N LYS A 274 13.53 -10.06 13.84
CA LYS A 274 14.12 -11.38 13.58
C LYS A 274 13.06 -12.49 13.51
N LEU A 275 12.12 -12.51 14.45
CA LEU A 275 11.00 -13.47 14.45
C LEU A 275 10.06 -13.24 13.27
N ALA A 276 9.88 -11.99 12.82
CA ALA A 276 9.09 -11.67 11.63
C ALA A 276 9.75 -12.19 10.34
N ALA A 277 11.07 -12.07 10.20
CA ALA A 277 11.81 -12.67 9.09
C ALA A 277 11.71 -14.22 9.09
N VAL A 278 11.77 -14.85 10.26
CA VAL A 278 11.52 -16.30 10.43
C VAL A 278 10.08 -16.67 10.04
N ALA A 279 9.08 -15.91 10.49
CA ALA A 279 7.68 -16.14 10.13
C ALA A 279 7.43 -16.02 8.62
N LEU A 280 8.08 -15.08 7.92
CA LEU A 280 8.02 -14.97 6.47
C LEU A 280 8.66 -16.19 5.76
N ARG A 281 9.81 -16.69 6.23
CA ARG A 281 10.42 -17.95 5.76
C ARG A 281 9.50 -19.16 5.99
N ASN A 282 8.86 -19.24 7.15
CA ASN A 282 7.92 -20.33 7.46
C ASN A 282 6.60 -20.20 6.67
N ALA A 283 6.18 -18.98 6.29
CA ALA A 283 5.08 -18.78 5.35
C ALA A 283 5.40 -19.28 3.94
N VAL A 284 6.64 -19.12 3.46
CA VAL A 284 7.09 -19.73 2.19
C VAL A 284 7.03 -21.27 2.28
N ARG A 285 7.44 -21.85 3.41
CA ARG A 285 7.33 -23.31 3.62
C ARG A 285 5.89 -23.81 3.67
N GLU A 286 4.99 -23.09 4.34
CA GLU A 286 3.56 -23.40 4.36
C GLU A 286 2.93 -23.24 2.97
N MET A 287 3.34 -22.23 2.19
CA MET A 287 2.95 -22.07 0.79
C MET A 287 3.34 -23.30 -0.04
N GLU A 288 4.57 -23.79 0.10
CA GLU A 288 5.06 -24.99 -0.60
C GLU A 288 4.35 -26.27 -0.15
N ARG A 289 4.10 -26.43 1.16
CA ARG A 289 3.30 -27.55 1.69
C ARG A 289 1.90 -27.55 1.08
N ARG A 290 1.24 -26.40 1.04
CA ARG A 290 -0.09 -26.25 0.42
C ARG A 290 -0.04 -26.53 -1.09
N LEU A 291 0.99 -26.08 -1.81
CA LEU A 291 1.12 -26.38 -3.25
C LEU A 291 1.22 -27.88 -3.52
N LYS A 292 1.98 -28.63 -2.71
CA LYS A 292 2.05 -30.11 -2.78
C LYS A 292 0.67 -30.73 -2.52
N LEU A 293 -0.01 -30.31 -1.46
CA LEU A 293 -1.34 -30.78 -1.08
C LEU A 293 -2.44 -30.48 -2.12
N LEU A 294 -2.38 -29.33 -2.79
CA LEU A 294 -3.25 -29.01 -3.93
C LEU A 294 -2.99 -29.95 -5.12
N ALA A 295 -1.73 -30.24 -5.42
CA ALA A 295 -1.34 -31.15 -6.50
C ALA A 295 -1.75 -32.61 -6.22
N GLU A 296 -1.54 -33.09 -4.99
CA GLU A 296 -1.94 -34.43 -4.52
C GLU A 296 -3.45 -34.67 -4.72
N LYS A 297 -4.28 -33.68 -4.38
CA LYS A 297 -5.74 -33.77 -4.58
C LYS A 297 -6.21 -33.19 -5.94
N SER A 298 -5.28 -32.94 -6.89
CA SER A 298 -5.53 -32.50 -8.28
C SER A 298 -6.37 -31.22 -8.43
N VAL A 299 -6.28 -30.29 -7.49
CA VAL A 299 -7.01 -29.00 -7.47
C VAL A 299 -6.09 -27.81 -7.76
N ARG A 300 -6.64 -26.72 -8.29
CA ARG A 300 -5.86 -25.54 -8.72
C ARG A 300 -5.71 -24.45 -7.67
N ASN A 301 -6.57 -24.44 -6.65
CA ASN A 301 -6.57 -23.41 -5.61
C ASN A 301 -7.26 -23.87 -4.32
N ILE A 302 -7.07 -23.10 -3.25
CA ILE A 302 -7.67 -23.31 -1.93
C ILE A 302 -9.22 -23.41 -1.96
N ASP A 303 -9.89 -22.63 -2.80
CA ASP A 303 -11.35 -22.69 -2.97
C ASP A 303 -11.83 -24.05 -3.52
N GLN A 304 -11.08 -24.65 -4.45
CA GLN A 304 -11.35 -25.99 -4.96
C GLN A 304 -11.01 -27.07 -3.93
N TYR A 305 -9.90 -26.91 -3.20
CA TYR A 305 -9.52 -27.81 -2.11
C TYR A 305 -10.58 -27.87 -1.01
N ASN A 306 -11.02 -26.72 -0.51
CA ASN A 306 -11.98 -26.65 0.59
C ASN A 306 -13.37 -27.20 0.23
N LYS A 307 -13.74 -27.19 -1.07
CA LYS A 307 -14.99 -27.83 -1.57
C LYS A 307 -14.95 -29.37 -1.56
N LEU A 308 -13.77 -29.98 -1.45
CA LEU A 308 -13.69 -31.43 -1.25
C LEU A 308 -14.26 -31.87 0.11
N PHE A 309 -14.38 -30.93 1.06
CA PHE A 309 -14.81 -31.15 2.43
C PHE A 309 -16.18 -30.51 2.77
N SER A 310 -16.89 -29.96 1.79
CA SER A 310 -18.28 -29.49 1.99
C SER A 310 -19.27 -30.65 1.96
N GLU A 311 -20.32 -30.56 2.79
CA GLU A 311 -21.34 -31.61 2.98
C GLU A 311 -22.02 -32.12 1.68
N ASP A 312 -22.01 -31.31 0.62
CA ASP A 312 -22.54 -31.66 -0.72
C ASP A 312 -21.66 -32.64 -1.51
N THR A 313 -20.44 -32.95 -1.05
CA THR A 313 -19.51 -33.88 -1.71
C THR A 313 -19.58 -35.25 -1.04
N PRO A 314 -20.16 -36.30 -1.67
CA PRO A 314 -20.18 -37.64 -1.08
C PRO A 314 -18.76 -38.13 -0.80
N SER A 315 -18.56 -38.81 0.34
CA SER A 315 -17.28 -39.34 0.83
C SER A 315 -16.63 -40.39 -0.09
N LEU A 316 -16.16 -39.98 -1.26
CA LEU A 316 -15.40 -40.82 -2.20
C LEU A 316 -13.96 -41.10 -1.74
N PHE A 317 -13.56 -40.54 -0.60
CA PHE A 317 -12.18 -40.51 -0.09
C PHE A 317 -12.03 -41.05 1.33
N GLU A 318 -13.03 -41.77 1.86
CA GLU A 318 -12.87 -42.62 3.05
C GLU A 318 -12.07 -43.89 2.70
N GLN A 319 -10.77 -43.71 2.41
CA GLN A 319 -9.79 -44.80 2.42
C GLN A 319 -8.99 -44.75 3.73
N GLU A 320 -8.89 -45.91 4.37
CA GLU A 320 -8.35 -46.06 5.71
C GLU A 320 -6.85 -45.70 5.78
N GLY A 321 -6.48 -44.76 6.66
CA GLY A 321 -5.11 -44.60 7.14
C GLY A 321 -4.40 -43.26 6.86
N GLU A 322 -4.92 -42.39 5.99
CA GLU A 322 -4.35 -41.04 5.82
C GLU A 322 -4.79 -40.11 6.96
N THR A 323 -3.86 -39.27 7.45
CA THR A 323 -4.13 -38.20 8.43
C THR A 323 -5.32 -37.34 8.02
N GLU A 324 -6.22 -37.02 8.96
CA GLU A 324 -7.42 -36.20 8.73
C GLU A 324 -7.09 -34.90 7.98
N HIS A 325 -7.27 -34.90 6.65
CA HIS A 325 -7.21 -33.68 5.87
C HIS A 325 -8.42 -32.80 6.23
N LYS A 326 -8.17 -31.52 6.50
CA LYS A 326 -9.18 -30.54 6.90
C LYS A 326 -9.16 -29.34 5.95
N PRO A 327 -10.26 -28.57 5.84
CA PRO A 327 -10.25 -27.30 5.12
C PRO A 327 -9.08 -26.41 5.54
N LEU A 328 -8.43 -25.78 4.56
CA LEU A 328 -7.34 -24.84 4.82
C LEU A 328 -7.92 -23.44 5.05
N PRO A 329 -7.58 -22.75 6.15
CA PRO A 329 -7.90 -21.33 6.30
C PRO A 329 -7.04 -20.49 5.34
N TYR A 330 -7.58 -19.39 4.84
CA TYR A 330 -6.74 -18.33 4.27
C TYR A 330 -5.82 -17.78 5.37
N MET A 331 -4.60 -17.38 5.01
CA MET A 331 -3.66 -16.75 5.91
C MET A 331 -3.41 -15.31 5.45
N VAL A 332 -3.60 -14.33 6.32
CA VAL A 332 -3.29 -12.93 6.04
C VAL A 332 -2.16 -12.48 6.96
N ILE A 333 -1.01 -12.14 6.35
CA ILE A 333 0.16 -11.63 7.06
C ILE A 333 0.16 -10.11 6.91
N ILE A 334 0.08 -9.41 8.05
CA ILE A 334 0.00 -7.95 8.12
C ILE A 334 1.24 -7.43 8.84
N ILE A 335 2.01 -6.58 8.16
CA ILE A 335 3.24 -5.99 8.68
C ILE A 335 3.02 -4.48 8.74
N ASP A 336 2.95 -3.89 9.95
CA ASP A 336 2.70 -2.44 10.08
C ASP A 336 3.88 -1.59 9.58
N GLU A 337 5.11 -2.02 9.85
CA GLU A 337 6.33 -1.29 9.47
C GLU A 337 7.35 -2.24 8.83
N LEU A 338 7.24 -2.41 7.52
CA LEU A 338 8.19 -3.17 6.70
C LEU A 338 9.61 -2.60 6.78
N ALA A 339 9.76 -1.28 6.97
CA ALA A 339 11.06 -0.63 7.04
C ALA A 339 11.95 -1.20 8.16
N ASP A 340 11.36 -1.52 9.32
CA ASP A 340 12.10 -2.04 10.47
C ASP A 340 12.58 -3.49 10.24
N LEU A 341 11.92 -4.23 9.35
CA LEU A 341 12.40 -5.55 8.88
C LEU A 341 13.50 -5.39 7.83
N MET A 342 13.29 -4.50 6.85
CA MET A 342 14.23 -4.27 5.74
C MET A 342 15.58 -3.74 6.22
N MET A 343 15.60 -2.94 7.29
CA MET A 343 16.83 -2.41 7.89
C MET A 343 17.64 -3.46 8.66
N LEU A 344 17.04 -4.58 9.07
CA LEU A 344 17.68 -5.62 9.88
C LEU A 344 18.07 -6.85 9.06
N ASP A 345 17.21 -7.30 8.14
CA ASP A 345 17.47 -8.46 7.26
C ASP A 345 16.76 -8.30 5.90
N GLY A 346 17.01 -7.16 5.23
CA GLY A 346 16.32 -6.80 3.99
C GLY A 346 16.42 -7.83 2.87
N LYS A 347 17.54 -8.56 2.76
CA LYS A 347 17.70 -9.59 1.71
C LYS A 347 16.73 -10.76 1.91
N ASN A 348 16.71 -11.38 3.10
CA ASN A 348 15.87 -12.55 3.34
C ASN A 348 14.38 -12.17 3.42
N VAL A 349 14.08 -10.96 3.90
CA VAL A 349 12.73 -10.39 3.93
C VAL A 349 12.22 -10.13 2.51
N GLU A 350 13.02 -9.49 1.65
CA GLU A 350 12.67 -9.23 0.24
C GLU A 350 12.49 -10.53 -0.55
N GLU A 351 13.37 -11.53 -0.37
CA GLU A 351 13.26 -12.84 -1.01
C GLU A 351 11.95 -13.53 -0.62
N SER A 352 11.65 -13.56 0.69
CA SER A 352 10.44 -14.20 1.21
C SER A 352 9.17 -13.49 0.72
N ILE A 353 9.14 -12.15 0.77
CA ILE A 353 8.03 -11.34 0.24
C ILE A 353 7.85 -11.57 -1.26
N THR A 354 8.93 -11.60 -2.03
CA THR A 354 8.90 -11.81 -3.48
C THR A 354 8.34 -13.20 -3.83
N ARG A 355 8.84 -14.25 -3.17
CA ARG A 355 8.41 -15.64 -3.41
C ARG A 355 6.96 -15.88 -3.01
N LEU A 356 6.53 -15.33 -1.88
CA LEU A 356 5.12 -15.31 -1.49
C LEU A 356 4.29 -14.55 -2.54
N ALA A 357 4.68 -13.32 -2.90
CA ALA A 357 3.91 -12.48 -3.81
C ALA A 357 3.70 -13.10 -5.21
N GLN A 358 4.61 -13.98 -5.64
CA GLN A 358 4.52 -14.71 -6.91
C GLN A 358 3.61 -15.94 -6.88
N MET A 359 3.58 -16.68 -5.77
CA MET A 359 3.03 -18.06 -5.75
C MET A 359 1.92 -18.27 -4.71
N ALA A 360 1.79 -17.40 -3.70
CA ALA A 360 0.91 -17.58 -2.55
C ALA A 360 -0.59 -17.49 -2.84
N ARG A 361 -0.98 -16.76 -3.91
CA ARG A 361 -2.38 -16.51 -4.27
C ARG A 361 -3.22 -17.79 -4.39
N ALA A 362 -2.69 -18.82 -5.03
CA ALA A 362 -3.43 -20.07 -5.27
C ALA A 362 -3.70 -20.86 -3.97
N VAL A 363 -2.79 -20.76 -3.00
CA VAL A 363 -2.86 -21.45 -1.71
C VAL A 363 -3.47 -20.61 -0.57
N GLY A 364 -4.01 -19.43 -0.90
CA GLY A 364 -4.73 -18.57 0.04
C GLY A 364 -3.85 -17.89 1.09
N ILE A 365 -2.58 -17.61 0.79
CA ILE A 365 -1.70 -16.83 1.65
C ILE A 365 -1.56 -15.42 1.05
N HIS A 366 -1.78 -14.38 1.86
CA HIS A 366 -1.91 -13.00 1.43
C HIS A 366 -1.05 -12.07 2.29
N LEU A 367 -0.54 -10.98 1.68
CA LEU A 367 0.33 -10.02 2.35
C LEU A 367 -0.31 -8.63 2.35
N VAL A 368 -0.32 -7.99 3.52
CA VAL A 368 -0.57 -6.54 3.67
C VAL A 368 0.70 -5.93 4.25
N LEU A 369 1.48 -5.29 3.39
CA LEU A 369 2.77 -4.70 3.72
C LEU A 369 2.57 -3.20 3.93
N ALA A 370 2.81 -2.69 5.13
CA ALA A 370 2.70 -1.27 5.42
C ALA A 370 4.06 -0.65 5.78
N THR A 371 4.23 0.65 5.52
CA THR A 371 5.45 1.39 5.90
C THR A 371 5.15 2.87 6.12
N GLN A 372 5.82 3.51 7.09
CA GLN A 372 5.84 4.97 7.25
C GLN A 372 7.05 5.61 6.53
N ARG A 373 7.96 4.80 5.99
CA ARG A 373 9.17 5.20 5.25
C ARG A 373 9.09 4.76 3.78
N PRO A 374 8.47 5.55 2.89
CA PRO A 374 8.36 5.24 1.46
C PRO A 374 9.65 5.54 0.68
N SER A 375 10.80 5.04 1.14
CA SER A 375 12.07 5.11 0.41
C SER A 375 12.22 3.94 -0.57
N VAL A 376 13.12 4.10 -1.55
CA VAL A 376 13.42 3.05 -2.54
C VAL A 376 14.09 1.83 -1.89
N ASP A 377 14.79 2.01 -0.78
CA ASP A 377 15.46 0.93 -0.03
C ASP A 377 14.47 0.05 0.75
N VAL A 378 13.28 0.57 1.06
CA VAL A 378 12.19 -0.18 1.72
C VAL A 378 11.18 -0.70 0.70
N ILE A 379 10.82 0.15 -0.27
CA ILE A 379 9.88 -0.16 -1.36
C ILE A 379 10.69 -0.38 -2.65
N THR A 380 11.38 -1.53 -2.68
CA THR A 380 12.29 -1.88 -3.78
C THR A 380 11.55 -2.17 -5.08
N GLY A 381 12.29 -2.19 -6.20
CA GLY A 381 11.75 -2.59 -7.50
C GLY A 381 11.16 -4.00 -7.51
N LEU A 382 11.74 -4.95 -6.77
CA LEU A 382 11.24 -6.33 -6.67
C LEU A 382 9.93 -6.40 -5.90
N ILE A 383 9.82 -5.72 -4.76
CA ILE A 383 8.56 -5.63 -4.01
C ILE A 383 7.46 -5.01 -4.88
N LYS A 384 7.76 -3.91 -5.58
CA LYS A 384 6.79 -3.25 -6.49
C LYS A 384 6.36 -4.08 -7.68
N ALA A 385 7.26 -4.89 -8.25
CA ALA A 385 6.95 -5.74 -9.39
C ALA A 385 5.97 -6.87 -9.03
N ASN A 386 6.00 -7.36 -7.79
CA ASN A 386 5.18 -8.49 -7.34
C ASN A 386 3.96 -8.07 -6.49
N VAL A 387 3.93 -6.82 -5.97
CA VAL A 387 2.80 -6.24 -5.24
C VAL A 387 2.17 -5.09 -6.06
N PRO A 388 1.25 -5.41 -7.00
CA PRO A 388 0.67 -4.42 -7.92
C PRO A 388 -0.42 -3.56 -7.28
N THR A 389 -1.10 -4.05 -6.25
CA THR A 389 -2.11 -3.27 -5.52
C THR A 389 -1.41 -2.34 -4.55
N ARG A 390 -1.61 -1.02 -4.67
CA ARG A 390 -1.00 -0.03 -3.77
C ARG A 390 -2.03 0.92 -3.17
N MET A 391 -1.71 1.41 -1.98
CA MET A 391 -2.46 2.41 -1.24
C MET A 391 -1.47 3.41 -0.65
N SER A 392 -1.63 4.69 -0.98
CA SER A 392 -0.87 5.76 -0.36
C SER A 392 -1.80 6.68 0.40
N PHE A 393 -1.60 6.81 1.70
CA PHE A 393 -2.06 7.97 2.47
C PHE A 393 -1.15 9.17 2.17
N ARG A 394 -1.43 10.30 2.83
CA ARG A 394 -0.58 11.51 2.73
C ARG A 394 0.90 11.19 2.99
N VAL A 395 1.76 11.65 2.10
CA VAL A 395 3.21 11.60 2.20
C VAL A 395 3.80 13.01 2.17
N ALA A 396 5.08 13.15 2.52
CA ALA A 396 5.74 14.46 2.58
C ALA A 396 6.05 15.04 1.18
N THR A 397 6.41 14.22 0.20
CA THR A 397 6.92 14.71 -1.09
C THR A 397 6.37 13.99 -2.33
N LYS A 398 6.49 14.66 -3.48
CA LYS A 398 6.27 14.09 -4.83
C LYS A 398 7.17 12.88 -5.14
N VAL A 399 8.33 12.77 -4.47
CA VAL A 399 9.23 11.61 -4.62
C VAL A 399 8.62 10.41 -3.92
N ASP A 400 8.21 10.57 -2.66
CA ASP A 400 7.55 9.53 -1.86
C ASP A 400 6.30 8.99 -2.56
N SER A 401 5.46 9.89 -3.12
CA SER A 401 4.27 9.51 -3.90
C SER A 401 4.63 8.59 -5.08
N ARG A 402 5.69 8.92 -5.82
CA ARG A 402 6.18 8.08 -6.94
C ARG A 402 6.81 6.78 -6.45
N THR A 403 7.49 6.78 -5.30
CA THR A 403 8.03 5.53 -4.73
C THR A 403 6.92 4.51 -4.55
N ILE A 404 5.73 4.91 -4.09
CA ILE A 404 4.60 4.02 -3.79
C ILE A 404 3.71 3.75 -5.01
N LEU A 405 3.25 4.81 -5.68
CA LEU A 405 2.19 4.74 -6.71
C LEU A 405 2.72 4.75 -8.15
N ASP A 406 4.03 4.99 -8.35
CA ASP A 406 4.62 5.40 -9.63
C ASP A 406 3.98 6.69 -10.22
N ALA A 407 3.27 7.47 -9.38
CA ALA A 407 2.54 8.68 -9.74
C ALA A 407 2.63 9.77 -8.66
N ASN A 408 2.36 11.03 -9.02
CA ASN A 408 2.19 12.14 -8.06
C ASN A 408 0.77 12.14 -7.47
N GLY A 409 0.57 12.91 -6.41
CA GLY A 409 -0.74 13.28 -5.86
C GLY A 409 -0.94 12.88 -4.41
N ALA A 410 -0.16 11.92 -3.89
CA ALA A 410 -0.25 11.53 -2.49
C ALA A 410 0.29 12.61 -1.53
N GLU A 411 1.18 13.49 -2.01
CA GLU A 411 1.61 14.68 -1.29
C GLU A 411 0.47 15.69 -1.06
N SER A 412 -0.52 15.70 -1.95
CA SER A 412 -1.67 16.61 -1.94
C SER A 412 -2.87 16.06 -1.15
N LEU A 413 -2.73 14.91 -0.50
CA LEU A 413 -3.77 14.34 0.35
C LEU A 413 -3.89 15.10 1.68
N LEU A 414 -5.09 15.05 2.24
CA LEU A 414 -5.51 15.81 3.42
C LEU A 414 -5.14 15.13 4.76
N GLY A 415 -4.58 13.91 4.71
CA GLY A 415 -4.38 13.05 5.88
C GLY A 415 -5.71 12.56 6.47
N ARG A 416 -5.68 12.13 7.75
CA ARG A 416 -6.86 11.61 8.47
C ARG A 416 -7.66 10.53 7.70
N GLY A 417 -6.98 9.67 6.95
CA GLY A 417 -7.60 8.59 6.17
C GLY A 417 -7.87 8.91 4.70
N ASP A 418 -7.63 10.15 4.24
CA ASP A 418 -7.61 10.48 2.81
C ASP A 418 -6.45 9.75 2.10
N MET A 419 -6.76 9.00 1.05
CA MET A 419 -5.84 8.08 0.39
C MET A 419 -6.02 7.99 -1.13
N LEU A 420 -4.94 7.61 -1.79
CA LEU A 420 -4.88 7.24 -3.20
C LEU A 420 -4.71 5.72 -3.32
N PHE A 421 -5.65 5.07 -4.01
CA PHE A 421 -5.70 3.62 -4.20
C PHE A 421 -5.46 3.24 -5.67
N LEU A 422 -4.52 2.33 -5.90
CA LEU A 422 -4.19 1.76 -7.21
C LEU A 422 -4.60 0.27 -7.23
N ALA A 423 -5.68 -0.02 -7.93
CA ALA A 423 -6.20 -1.38 -8.12
C ALA A 423 -5.28 -2.22 -9.04
N PRO A 424 -5.19 -3.55 -8.86
CA PRO A 424 -4.35 -4.39 -9.71
C PRO A 424 -4.80 -4.32 -11.18
N GLY A 425 -3.83 -4.24 -12.10
CA GLY A 425 -4.09 -4.10 -13.54
C GLY A 425 -4.62 -2.74 -13.98
N SER A 426 -4.85 -1.79 -13.06
CA SER A 426 -5.15 -0.40 -13.37
C SER A 426 -3.87 0.44 -13.44
N ALA A 427 -3.81 1.37 -14.39
CA ALA A 427 -2.86 2.48 -14.38
C ALA A 427 -3.45 3.76 -13.75
N ARG A 428 -4.76 3.77 -13.44
CA ARG A 428 -5.46 4.89 -12.82
C ARG A 428 -5.59 4.67 -11.31
N VAL A 429 -5.10 5.66 -10.58
CA VAL A 429 -5.29 5.85 -9.14
C VAL A 429 -6.68 6.41 -8.87
N GLN A 430 -7.32 5.98 -7.78
CA GLN A 430 -8.61 6.45 -7.30
C GLN A 430 -8.44 7.11 -5.93
N ARG A 431 -8.99 8.31 -5.71
CA ARG A 431 -9.01 8.92 -4.37
C ARG A 431 -10.17 8.34 -3.56
N LEU A 432 -9.85 7.84 -2.39
CA LEU A 432 -10.76 7.20 -1.44
C LEU A 432 -10.54 7.81 -0.04
N HIS A 433 -11.56 7.73 0.79
CA HIS A 433 -11.51 8.16 2.19
C HIS A 433 -11.71 6.92 3.06
N ALA A 434 -10.64 6.50 3.73
CA ALA A 434 -10.62 5.30 4.57
C ALA A 434 -11.62 5.41 5.73
N PRO A 435 -12.24 4.29 6.14
CA PRO A 435 -13.16 4.29 7.26
C PRO A 435 -12.40 4.38 8.59
N PHE A 436 -13.03 5.06 9.54
CA PHE A 436 -12.57 5.22 10.91
C PHE A 436 -13.21 4.17 11.81
N VAL A 437 -12.41 3.67 12.76
CA VAL A 437 -12.80 2.78 13.86
C VAL A 437 -12.00 3.18 15.09
N THR A 438 -12.65 3.23 16.26
CA THR A 438 -12.01 3.58 17.53
C THR A 438 -11.42 2.35 18.24
N GLU A 439 -10.45 2.58 19.12
CA GLU A 439 -9.88 1.54 20.00
C GLU A 439 -10.94 0.83 20.85
N ASN A 440 -11.98 1.55 21.29
CA ASN A 440 -13.10 0.98 22.04
C ASN A 440 -13.96 0.03 21.18
N GLU A 441 -14.21 0.37 19.91
CA GLU A 441 -14.88 -0.52 18.96
C GLU A 441 -14.05 -1.77 18.66
N ILE A 442 -12.72 -1.63 18.54
CA ILE A 442 -11.78 -2.75 18.39
C ILE A 442 -11.86 -3.65 19.62
N ALA A 443 -11.68 -3.10 20.82
CA ALA A 443 -11.69 -3.85 22.08
C ALA A 443 -13.00 -4.62 22.30
N GLN A 444 -14.16 -4.03 21.97
CA GLN A 444 -15.45 -4.71 22.08
C GLN A 444 -15.59 -5.91 21.12
N VAL A 445 -15.09 -5.79 19.89
CA VAL A 445 -15.11 -6.89 18.90
C VAL A 445 -14.09 -7.97 19.25
N VAL A 446 -12.91 -7.58 19.76
CA VAL A 446 -11.88 -8.49 20.26
C VAL A 446 -12.41 -9.31 21.45
N GLU A 447 -13.03 -8.66 22.44
CA GLU A 447 -13.63 -9.33 23.59
C GLU A 447 -14.78 -10.25 23.18
N PHE A 448 -15.64 -9.82 22.25
CA PHE A 448 -16.70 -10.67 21.69
C PHE A 448 -16.13 -11.93 21.02
N TRP A 449 -14.99 -11.84 20.34
CA TRP A 449 -14.32 -13.01 19.76
C TRP A 449 -13.66 -13.90 20.84
N ARG A 450 -12.99 -13.31 21.84
CA ARG A 450 -12.38 -14.04 22.97
C ARG A 450 -13.41 -14.77 23.84
N SER A 451 -14.63 -14.23 23.94
CA SER A 451 -15.74 -14.89 24.65
C SER A 451 -16.22 -16.21 23.99
N GLN A 452 -15.80 -16.47 22.75
CA GLN A 452 -16.20 -17.64 21.96
C GLN A 452 -15.07 -18.68 21.78
N GLY A 453 -13.83 -18.36 22.16
CA GLY A 453 -12.69 -19.26 22.05
C GLY A 453 -11.37 -18.57 22.37
N GLU A 454 -10.31 -19.37 22.51
CA GLU A 454 -8.93 -18.88 22.72
C GLU A 454 -8.12 -18.93 21.41
N ALA A 455 -6.99 -18.22 21.37
CA ALA A 455 -6.09 -18.23 20.23
C ALA A 455 -5.15 -19.44 20.25
N GLU A 456 -5.37 -20.37 19.31
CA GLU A 456 -4.51 -21.53 19.10
C GLU A 456 -3.28 -21.16 18.26
N TYR A 457 -2.14 -20.93 18.92
CA TYR A 457 -0.89 -20.54 18.28
C TYR A 457 -0.05 -21.73 17.78
N GLU A 458 0.35 -21.72 16.50
CA GLU A 458 1.33 -22.66 15.95
C GLU A 458 2.76 -22.24 16.32
N LYS A 459 3.23 -22.71 17.48
CA LYS A 459 4.53 -22.33 18.05
C LYS A 459 5.70 -22.60 17.10
N LYS A 460 5.66 -23.68 16.31
CA LYS A 460 6.74 -24.04 15.37
C LYS A 460 6.88 -23.06 14.22
N PHE A 461 5.87 -22.20 13.98
CA PHE A 461 5.93 -21.19 12.92
C PHE A 461 6.86 -20.02 13.26
N LEU A 462 7.19 -19.82 14.55
CA LEU A 462 8.18 -18.84 15.00
C LEU A 462 9.56 -19.45 15.28
N GLU A 463 9.67 -20.78 15.29
CA GLU A 463 10.95 -21.45 15.39
C GLU A 463 11.75 -21.28 14.09
N ALA A 464 13.03 -20.96 14.22
CA ALA A 464 13.92 -20.90 13.07
C ALA A 464 13.94 -22.29 12.39
N PRO A 465 13.77 -22.36 11.05
CA PRO A 465 14.07 -23.55 10.29
C PRO A 465 15.37 -24.22 10.74
N LYS A 466 15.28 -25.49 11.17
CA LYS A 466 16.42 -26.38 11.01
C LYS A 466 16.76 -26.40 9.53
N GLU A 467 17.99 -26.04 9.21
CA GLU A 467 18.44 -26.00 7.82
C GLU A 467 18.54 -27.42 7.28
N GLU A 468 17.94 -27.66 6.12
CA GLU A 468 18.31 -28.80 5.27
C GLU A 468 19.55 -28.38 4.47
N SER A 469 20.64 -28.05 5.16
CA SER A 469 21.91 -27.59 4.57
C SER A 469 22.75 -28.76 4.03
N GLY A 470 22.16 -29.49 3.09
CA GLY A 470 22.89 -30.33 2.16
C GLY A 470 23.36 -29.53 0.95
N GLY A 471 24.52 -28.86 1.04
CA GLY A 471 25.14 -28.21 -0.13
C GLY A 471 25.92 -26.92 0.17
N GLU A 472 27.22 -27.09 0.38
CA GLU A 472 28.33 -26.13 0.15
C GLU A 472 28.03 -24.61 0.06
N GLY A 473 28.50 -23.86 1.06
CA GLY A 473 29.24 -22.60 0.81
C GLY A 473 28.62 -21.29 1.29
N GLY A 474 28.92 -20.90 2.53
CA GLY A 474 28.97 -19.48 2.90
C GLY A 474 28.52 -19.13 4.32
N SER A 475 29.45 -18.57 5.10
CA SER A 475 29.22 -17.78 6.32
C SER A 475 28.29 -18.38 7.38
N ASP A 476 28.83 -19.28 8.20
CA ASP A 476 28.34 -19.43 9.57
C ASP A 476 29.00 -18.36 10.47
N LEU A 477 28.18 -17.64 11.23
CA LEU A 477 28.53 -16.61 12.20
C LEU A 477 27.50 -16.68 13.32
N GLY A 478 27.64 -17.66 14.22
CA GLY A 478 26.72 -17.73 15.37
C GLY A 478 26.66 -19.04 16.13
N ASN A 479 27.78 -19.75 16.32
CA ASN A 479 27.88 -20.77 17.36
C ASN A 479 29.29 -20.76 17.98
N GLU A 480 29.45 -19.94 19.01
CA GLU A 480 30.57 -20.10 19.95
C GLU A 480 30.28 -21.31 20.85
N GLU A 481 30.78 -22.48 20.44
CA GLU A 481 31.36 -23.48 21.33
C GLU A 481 32.14 -24.49 20.46
N HIS A 482 33.47 -24.35 20.44
CA HIS A 482 34.47 -25.11 19.69
C HIS A 482 34.45 -24.97 18.14
N ASP A 483 35.32 -24.11 17.59
CA ASP A 483 35.78 -24.24 16.19
C ASP A 483 36.51 -25.59 16.06
N GLU A 484 36.10 -26.43 15.11
CA GLU A 484 36.65 -27.79 14.86
C GLU A 484 38.19 -27.83 14.72
N LEU A 485 38.81 -26.71 14.32
CA LEU A 485 40.26 -26.60 14.10
C LEU A 485 40.98 -25.94 15.29
N PHE A 486 40.28 -25.62 16.39
CA PHE A 486 40.86 -24.92 17.54
C PHE A 486 41.96 -25.72 18.22
N GLU A 487 41.74 -27.01 18.51
CA GLU A 487 42.73 -27.88 19.15
C GLU A 487 43.98 -28.05 18.27
N ASP A 488 43.80 -28.29 16.98
CA ASP A 488 44.90 -28.38 16.01
C ASP A 488 45.66 -27.05 15.87
N ALA A 489 44.95 -25.92 15.92
CA ALA A 489 45.54 -24.59 15.91
C ALA A 489 46.35 -24.33 17.19
N VAL A 490 45.85 -24.72 18.37
CA VAL A 490 46.57 -24.61 19.65
C VAL A 490 47.83 -25.47 19.61
N ARG A 491 47.74 -26.74 19.19
CA ARG A 491 48.91 -27.64 19.04
C ARG A 491 49.98 -27.02 18.13
N LEU A 492 49.59 -26.47 16.97
CA LEU A 492 50.51 -25.79 16.05
C LEU A 492 51.14 -24.53 16.66
N VAL A 493 50.38 -23.71 17.40
CA VAL A 493 50.92 -22.49 18.04
C VAL A 493 51.91 -22.85 19.15
N LEU A 494 51.61 -23.90 19.92
CA LEU A 494 52.47 -24.44 20.97
C LEU A 494 53.76 -25.07 20.40
N GLU A 495 53.67 -25.89 19.35
CA GLU A 495 54.82 -26.53 18.68
C GLU A 495 55.78 -25.50 18.07
N PHE A 496 55.25 -24.46 17.41
CA PHE A 496 56.05 -23.43 16.75
C PHE A 496 56.43 -22.25 17.67
N GLY A 497 55.90 -22.20 18.89
CA GLY A 497 56.17 -21.18 19.91
C GLY A 497 55.81 -19.75 19.50
N LYS A 498 54.94 -19.57 18.50
CA LYS A 498 54.57 -18.26 17.91
C LYS A 498 53.16 -18.30 17.34
N ALA A 499 52.28 -17.41 17.81
CA ALA A 499 50.94 -17.29 17.25
C ALA A 499 50.89 -16.23 16.15
N SER A 500 50.62 -16.61 14.90
CA SER A 500 50.38 -15.66 13.81
C SER A 500 49.36 -16.18 12.82
N THR A 501 48.53 -15.28 12.30
CA THR A 501 47.47 -15.62 11.33
C THR A 501 48.06 -16.33 10.11
N SER A 502 49.20 -15.86 9.61
CA SER A 502 49.92 -16.46 8.48
C SER A 502 50.45 -17.89 8.74
N LEU A 503 50.76 -18.26 9.98
CA LEU A 503 51.11 -19.64 10.35
C LEU A 503 49.88 -20.55 10.21
N LEU A 504 48.77 -20.17 10.84
CA LEU A 504 47.53 -20.96 10.82
C LEU A 504 46.94 -21.07 9.41
N GLN A 505 46.88 -19.97 8.64
CA GLN A 505 46.44 -20.00 7.24
C GLN A 505 47.24 -20.99 6.39
N ARG A 506 48.57 -21.05 6.56
CA ARG A 506 49.44 -21.95 5.76
C ARG A 506 49.35 -23.41 6.22
N ARG A 507 49.16 -23.67 7.51
CA ARG A 507 49.15 -25.03 8.07
C ARG A 507 47.76 -25.68 8.00
N LEU A 508 46.72 -24.96 8.40
CA LEU A 508 45.33 -25.44 8.44
C LEU A 508 44.56 -25.15 7.13
N ARG A 509 45.17 -24.45 6.17
CA ARG A 509 44.58 -24.08 4.86
C ARG A 509 43.29 -23.23 4.98
N ILE A 510 43.17 -22.48 6.06
CA ILE A 510 42.03 -21.61 6.35
C ILE A 510 42.20 -20.17 5.84
N GLY A 511 41.09 -19.46 5.67
CA GLY A 511 41.07 -18.04 5.34
C GLY A 511 41.53 -17.14 6.49
N TYR A 512 41.91 -15.89 6.17
CA TYR A 512 42.44 -14.92 7.14
C TYR A 512 41.51 -14.67 8.32
N GLY A 513 40.20 -14.51 8.07
CA GLY A 513 39.21 -14.24 9.14
C GLY A 513 39.14 -15.36 10.19
N ARG A 514 39.07 -16.63 9.76
CA ARG A 514 39.07 -17.79 10.67
C ARG A 514 40.42 -17.93 11.39
N ALA A 515 41.53 -17.66 10.72
CA ALA A 515 42.85 -17.66 11.35
C ALA A 515 43.05 -16.54 12.38
N ALA A 516 42.40 -15.37 12.21
CA ALA A 516 42.38 -14.31 13.21
C ALA A 516 41.51 -14.71 14.41
N HIS A 517 40.27 -15.15 14.16
CA HIS A 517 39.35 -15.59 15.19
C HIS A 517 39.92 -16.70 16.08
N LEU A 518 40.58 -17.72 15.50
CA LEU A 518 41.27 -18.77 16.25
C LEU A 518 42.36 -18.22 17.19
N ILE A 519 43.05 -17.14 16.82
CA ILE A 519 44.08 -16.50 17.66
C ILE A 519 43.46 -15.62 18.74
N ASP A 520 42.31 -15.00 18.46
CA ASP A 520 41.54 -14.22 19.44
C ASP A 520 40.89 -15.15 20.50
N LEU A 521 40.41 -16.33 20.10
CA LEU A 521 39.97 -17.39 21.02
C LEU A 521 41.14 -17.88 21.90
N MET A 522 42.33 -18.08 21.33
CA MET A 522 43.53 -18.43 22.12
C MET A 522 43.97 -17.32 23.09
N GLU A 523 43.68 -16.05 22.80
CA GLU A 523 43.94 -14.94 23.72
C GLU A 523 42.92 -14.94 24.87
N HIS A 524 41.65 -15.13 24.55
CA HIS A 524 40.57 -15.29 25.54
C HIS A 524 40.88 -16.42 26.55
N ASP A 525 41.32 -17.57 26.05
CA ASP A 525 41.65 -18.74 26.88
C ASP A 525 43.03 -18.64 27.56
N GLY A 526 43.75 -17.52 27.38
CA GLY A 526 45.04 -17.25 27.99
C GLY A 526 46.17 -18.15 27.49
N ILE A 527 46.03 -18.71 26.28
CA ILE A 527 47.03 -19.54 25.60
C ILE A 527 48.09 -18.65 24.94
N VAL A 528 47.67 -17.49 24.40
CA VAL A 528 48.56 -16.47 23.80
C VAL A 528 48.36 -15.11 24.46
N GLY A 529 49.41 -14.28 24.42
CA GLY A 529 49.37 -12.91 24.93
C GLY A 529 48.68 -11.94 23.99
N ALA A 530 48.46 -10.71 24.47
CA ALA A 530 47.81 -9.65 23.71
C ALA A 530 48.57 -9.23 22.45
N ALA A 531 47.87 -8.58 21.50
CA ALA A 531 48.42 -8.19 20.22
C ALA A 531 49.47 -7.05 20.30
N ASP A 532 50.76 -7.36 20.06
CA ASP A 532 51.84 -6.38 19.84
C ASP A 532 51.99 -6.02 18.35
N GLY A 533 50.98 -5.30 17.83
CA GLY A 533 50.99 -4.81 16.45
C GLY A 533 51.06 -5.94 15.40
N PRO A 534 51.91 -5.83 14.35
CA PRO A 534 51.99 -6.82 13.28
C PRO A 534 52.90 -8.03 13.61
N LYS A 535 53.42 -8.14 14.83
CA LYS A 535 54.27 -9.27 15.24
C LYS A 535 53.44 -10.51 15.61
N PRO A 536 54.00 -11.73 15.53
CA PRO A 536 53.39 -12.90 16.14
C PRO A 536 53.19 -12.68 17.65
N ARG A 537 52.03 -13.08 18.18
CA ARG A 537 51.74 -12.99 19.62
C ARG A 537 52.60 -14.00 20.39
N GLU A 538 52.97 -13.62 21.60
CA GLU A 538 53.72 -14.47 22.53
C GLU A 538 52.84 -15.65 22.99
N VAL A 539 53.43 -16.83 23.15
CA VAL A 539 52.73 -18.04 23.59
C VAL A 539 52.96 -18.22 25.08
N LEU A 540 51.89 -18.21 25.88
CA LEU A 540 51.94 -18.15 27.35
C LEU A 540 51.98 -19.54 28.02
N LYS A 541 51.68 -20.59 27.26
CA LYS A 541 51.64 -21.99 27.72
C LYS A 541 52.82 -22.78 27.14
N ARG A 542 53.20 -23.86 27.81
CA ARG A 542 54.26 -24.77 27.36
C ARG A 542 53.71 -25.79 26.36
N PRO A 543 54.54 -26.39 25.49
CA PRO A 543 54.09 -27.40 24.53
C PRO A 543 53.23 -28.52 25.13
N ASP A 544 53.65 -29.03 26.29
CA ASP A 544 53.03 -30.16 26.98
C ASP A 544 51.69 -29.82 27.67
N TRP A 545 51.28 -28.53 27.68
CA TRP A 545 50.10 -28.05 28.41
C TRP A 545 48.79 -28.69 27.93
N ILE A 546 48.68 -28.98 26.62
CA ILE A 546 47.46 -29.57 26.07
C ILE A 546 47.30 -31.03 26.51
N ASP A 547 48.39 -31.79 26.61
CA ASP A 547 48.39 -33.17 27.10
C ASP A 547 48.08 -33.22 28.62
N GLU A 548 48.57 -32.24 29.40
CA GLU A 548 48.21 -32.09 30.81
C GLU A 548 46.71 -31.80 31.01
N VAL A 549 46.12 -30.93 30.18
CA VAL A 549 44.68 -30.60 30.22
C VAL A 549 43.82 -31.77 29.76
N GLU A 550 44.19 -32.47 28.68
CA GLU A 550 43.48 -33.68 28.21
C GLU A 550 43.52 -34.82 29.25
N GLN A 551 44.60 -34.95 30.03
CA GLN A 551 44.68 -35.92 31.12
C GLN A 551 43.87 -35.52 32.37
N ALA A 552 43.65 -34.23 32.59
CA ALA A 552 42.85 -33.73 33.73
C ALA A 552 41.33 -33.74 33.46
N LEU A 553 40.92 -33.87 32.19
CA LEU A 553 39.51 -33.92 31.74
C LEU A 553 38.99 -35.34 31.49
N ARG A 554 39.84 -36.37 31.64
CA ARG A 554 39.50 -37.81 31.51
C ARG A 554 39.43 -38.51 32.87
#